data_AF-A0A1G8BFE4-F1
#
_entry.id   AF-A0A1G8BFE4-F1
#
_cell.length_a   1.000
_cell.length_b   1.000
_cell.length_c   1.000
_cell.angle_alpha   90.00
_cell.angle_beta   90.00
_cell.angle_gamma   90.00
#
_symmetry.space_group_name_H-M   'P 1'
#
loop_
_entity.id
_entity.type
_entity.pdbx_description
1 polymer ?
#
loop_
_entity_poly.entity_id
_entity_poly.type
_entity_poly.pdbx_seq_one_letter_code
_entity_poly.pdbx_strand_id
1 'polypeptide(L)'
;MTEQQQPVIIDQQSDAPRQERKSSYIKDSGDRIQSIANTYGLNALLLNETPEKTLLERALVRERQRKELQQKNLEQIIKVAYASCKKETAGDPDQDWLQRFFDLAKDIHNTSMQKLWAQVLKREVTNPGSTSMKALKILKDMTPKEAQILQRAASLSCYFGADNSRKLLLGLKTQGGIFSFSRRVLTNNLNIGHFHLNYSSLLILFELGIMHATELESGEIGMETPLSLGYQGKHLSLQAQAKGVHLLYYRFTPTGNELCKLLGNKPNMQYYDELVALLNQKFAVQTDVQSTMHHTV
;
A
#
# COMPACT_ATOMS: atom_id res chain seq x y z
N MET A 1 -53.98 43.39 -0.93
CA MET A 1 -54.72 43.44 -2.21
C MET A 1 -53.72 43.66 -3.33
N THR A 2 -53.53 42.65 -4.18
CA THR A 2 -53.32 42.79 -5.64
C THR A 2 -53.23 41.39 -6.21
N GLU A 3 -54.31 40.96 -6.85
CA GLU A 3 -54.34 39.85 -7.80
C GLU A 3 -53.52 40.22 -9.03
N GLN A 4 -52.86 39.25 -9.66
CA GLN A 4 -52.68 39.24 -11.11
C GLN A 4 -52.84 37.82 -11.65
N GLN A 5 -53.77 37.71 -12.60
CA GLN A 5 -54.15 36.53 -13.38
C GLN A 5 -53.07 36.15 -14.41
N GLN A 6 -53.09 34.86 -14.75
CA GLN A 6 -52.20 34.13 -15.66
C GLN A 6 -52.23 34.61 -17.12
N PRO A 7 -51.33 34.07 -17.96
CA PRO A 7 -51.86 33.39 -19.13
C PRO A 7 -51.24 32.02 -19.48
N VAL A 8 -52.15 31.13 -19.87
CA VAL A 8 -52.14 30.25 -21.06
C VAL A 8 -51.30 28.97 -21.06
N ILE A 9 -52.06 27.88 -21.16
CA ILE A 9 -51.71 26.47 -21.34
C ILE A 9 -51.24 26.22 -22.78
N ILE A 10 -50.25 25.34 -22.96
CA ILE A 10 -50.18 24.45 -24.13
C ILE A 10 -50.05 23.03 -23.60
N ASP A 11 -51.14 22.27 -23.73
CA ASP A 11 -51.15 20.82 -23.57
C ASP A 11 -50.50 20.20 -24.81
N GLN A 12 -49.48 19.37 -24.57
CA GLN A 12 -49.15 18.28 -25.48
C GLN A 12 -49.11 16.99 -24.69
N GLN A 13 -50.24 16.28 -24.69
CA GLN A 13 -50.25 14.85 -24.49
C GLN A 13 -49.43 14.21 -25.61
N SER A 14 -48.35 13.53 -25.23
CA SER A 14 -47.76 12.48 -26.05
C SER A 14 -47.41 11.31 -25.15
N ASP A 15 -48.18 10.23 -25.31
CA ASP A 15 -47.93 8.91 -24.74
C ASP A 15 -46.55 8.40 -25.17
N ALA A 16 -45.66 8.15 -24.20
CA ALA A 16 -44.47 7.32 -24.35
C ALA A 16 -43.96 6.88 -22.96
N PRO A 17 -43.29 5.72 -22.86
CA PRO A 17 -43.53 4.72 -21.80
C PRO A 17 -42.95 5.11 -20.44
N ARG A 18 -43.54 4.55 -19.37
CA ARG A 18 -43.02 4.49 -18.00
C ARG A 18 -41.51 4.21 -18.00
N GLN A 19 -40.72 5.26 -17.88
CA GLN A 19 -39.39 5.16 -17.29
C GLN A 19 -39.61 5.08 -15.79
N GLU A 20 -39.40 3.90 -15.22
CA GLU A 20 -39.10 3.75 -13.80
C GLU A 20 -37.94 4.70 -13.48
N ARG A 21 -38.29 5.89 -13.00
CA ARG A 21 -37.35 6.71 -12.25
C ARG A 21 -36.97 5.85 -11.07
N LYS A 22 -35.79 5.22 -11.14
CA LYS A 22 -35.08 4.77 -9.94
C LYS A 22 -34.97 6.02 -9.08
N SER A 23 -35.91 6.18 -8.14
CA SER A 23 -35.79 7.17 -7.10
C SER A 23 -34.50 6.80 -6.40
N SER A 24 -33.45 7.57 -6.67
CA SER A 24 -32.32 7.68 -5.77
C SER A 24 -32.96 8.07 -4.44
N TYR A 25 -33.23 7.08 -3.61
CA TYR A 25 -33.78 7.25 -2.28
C TYR A 25 -32.63 7.89 -1.51
N ILE A 26 -32.52 9.22 -1.60
CA ILE A 26 -31.60 10.00 -0.80
C ILE A 26 -32.12 9.80 0.62
N LYS A 27 -31.56 8.80 1.32
CA LYS A 27 -31.85 8.57 2.73
C LYS A 27 -31.48 9.85 3.45
N ASP A 28 -32.44 10.40 4.20
CA ASP A 28 -32.18 11.57 5.01
C ASP A 28 -31.00 11.29 5.97
N SER A 29 -30.19 12.32 6.20
CA SER A 29 -29.03 12.23 7.08
C SER A 29 -29.44 11.84 8.50
N GLY A 30 -30.61 12.29 8.97
CA GLY A 30 -31.21 11.93 10.26
C GLY A 30 -31.55 10.45 10.34
N ASP A 31 -32.27 9.91 9.34
CA ASP A 31 -32.60 8.48 9.25
C ASP A 31 -31.33 7.60 9.28
N ARG A 32 -30.27 8.06 8.59
CA ARG A 32 -29.00 7.34 8.57
C ARG A 32 -28.33 7.31 9.95
N ILE A 33 -28.29 8.45 10.64
CA ILE A 33 -27.76 8.55 12.00
C ILE A 33 -28.59 7.69 12.96
N GLN A 34 -29.92 7.71 12.84
CA GLN A 34 -30.80 6.90 13.68
C GLN A 34 -30.58 5.40 13.45
N SER A 35 -30.42 4.97 12.20
CA SER A 35 -30.06 3.58 11.86
C SER A 35 -28.71 3.16 12.47
N ILE A 36 -27.70 4.04 12.43
CA ILE A 36 -26.40 3.79 13.06
C ILE A 36 -26.57 3.68 14.58
N ALA A 37 -27.27 4.63 15.20
CA ALA A 37 -27.49 4.65 16.63
C ALA A 37 -28.23 3.38 17.10
N ASN A 38 -29.25 2.94 16.36
CA ASN A 38 -29.97 1.68 16.64
C ASN A 38 -29.05 0.47 16.54
N THR A 39 -28.27 0.37 15.45
CA THR A 39 -27.34 -0.76 15.21
C THR A 39 -26.31 -0.91 16.33
N TYR A 40 -25.87 0.23 16.88
CA TYR A 40 -24.79 0.28 17.87
C TYR A 40 -25.28 0.46 19.32
N GLY A 41 -26.60 0.42 19.57
CA GLY A 41 -27.20 0.58 20.89
C GLY A 41 -27.02 1.99 21.51
N LEU A 42 -26.88 3.01 20.67
CA LEU A 42 -26.65 4.42 21.04
C LEU A 42 -27.85 5.33 20.79
N ASN A 43 -29.02 4.77 20.53
CA ASN A 43 -30.24 5.50 20.18
C ASN A 43 -31.00 6.12 21.37
N ALA A 44 -30.58 5.86 22.61
CA ALA A 44 -31.32 6.22 23.82
C ALA A 44 -31.71 7.71 23.94
N LEU A 45 -30.90 8.64 23.41
CA LEU A 45 -31.20 10.08 23.42
C LEU A 45 -31.89 10.57 22.14
N LEU A 46 -32.04 9.69 21.15
CA LEU A 46 -32.78 9.97 19.91
C LEU A 46 -34.25 9.54 20.00
N LEU A 47 -34.62 8.83 21.07
CA LEU A 47 -35.98 8.42 21.34
C LEU A 47 -36.66 9.48 22.21
N ASN A 48 -37.94 9.72 21.94
CA ASN A 48 -38.76 10.63 22.76
C ASN A 48 -39.14 10.00 24.12
N GLU A 49 -39.01 8.68 24.24
CA GLU A 49 -39.37 7.90 25.42
C GLU A 49 -38.14 7.59 26.28
N THR A 50 -38.37 7.43 27.59
CA THR A 50 -37.34 6.99 28.52
C THR A 50 -36.84 5.60 28.14
N PRO A 51 -35.51 5.38 27.99
CA PRO A 51 -34.98 4.07 27.64
C PRO A 51 -35.37 3.01 28.66
N GLU A 52 -35.90 1.87 28.19
CA GLU A 52 -36.29 0.75 29.07
C GLU A 52 -35.11 0.19 29.87
N LYS A 53 -33.91 0.18 29.27
CA LYS A 53 -32.69 -0.34 29.87
C LYS A 53 -31.85 0.77 30.50
N THR A 54 -31.27 0.45 31.65
CA THR A 54 -30.32 1.34 32.33
C THR A 54 -29.10 1.61 31.45
N LEU A 55 -28.38 2.70 31.74
CA LEU A 55 -27.15 3.04 31.03
C LEU A 55 -26.12 1.91 31.11
N LEU A 56 -25.98 1.27 32.28
CA LEU A 56 -25.05 0.17 32.50
C LEU A 56 -25.40 -1.05 31.63
N GLU A 57 -26.66 -1.45 31.60
CA GLU A 57 -27.11 -2.58 30.76
C GLU A 57 -26.86 -2.35 29.28
N ARG A 58 -27.13 -1.13 28.79
CA ARG A 58 -26.84 -0.76 27.40
C ARG A 58 -25.35 -0.79 27.08
N ALA A 59 -24.52 -0.31 28.00
CA ALA A 59 -23.06 -0.35 27.86
C ALA A 59 -22.52 -1.79 27.81
N LEU A 60 -23.02 -2.68 28.69
CA LEU A 60 -22.61 -4.09 28.72
C LEU A 60 -23.00 -4.85 27.45
N VAL A 61 -24.21 -4.61 26.91
CA VAL A 61 -24.64 -5.21 25.63
C VAL A 61 -23.73 -4.76 24.49
N ARG A 62 -23.42 -3.46 24.42
CA ARG A 62 -22.52 -2.91 23.39
C ARG A 62 -21.11 -3.47 23.52
N GLU A 63 -20.58 -3.61 24.74
CA GLU A 63 -19.26 -4.19 24.99
C GLU A 63 -19.19 -5.64 24.52
N ARG A 64 -20.21 -6.45 24.84
CA ARG A 64 -20.32 -7.84 24.40
C ARG A 64 -20.29 -7.94 22.87
N GLN A 65 -21.14 -7.17 22.19
CA GLN A 65 -21.18 -7.15 20.72
C GLN A 65 -19.83 -6.76 20.11
N ARG A 66 -19.15 -5.76 20.69
CA ARG A 66 -17.81 -5.37 20.24
C ARG A 66 -16.80 -6.51 20.38
N LYS A 67 -16.79 -7.20 21.52
CA LYS A 67 -15.91 -8.36 21.75
C LYS A 67 -16.20 -9.51 20.79
N GLU A 68 -17.46 -9.80 20.49
CA GLU A 68 -17.86 -10.81 19.50
C GLU A 68 -17.35 -10.45 18.09
N LEU A 69 -17.49 -9.18 17.68
CA LEU A 69 -16.98 -8.71 16.38
C LEU A 69 -15.45 -8.79 16.29
N GLN A 70 -14.75 -8.41 17.37
CA GLN A 70 -13.30 -8.51 17.47
C GLN A 70 -12.83 -9.97 17.38
N GLN A 71 -13.48 -10.88 18.10
CA GLN A 71 -13.18 -12.32 18.05
C GLN A 71 -13.36 -12.87 16.63
N LYS A 72 -14.52 -12.61 16.01
CA LYS A 72 -14.81 -13.04 14.64
C LYS A 72 -13.77 -12.51 13.64
N ASN A 73 -13.29 -11.29 13.85
CA ASN A 73 -12.27 -10.70 13.00
C ASN A 73 -10.92 -11.43 13.13
N LEU A 74 -10.47 -11.70 14.36
CA LEU A 74 -9.24 -12.46 14.59
C LEU A 74 -9.32 -13.86 13.98
N GLU A 75 -10.43 -14.56 14.17
CA GLU A 75 -10.68 -15.88 13.56
C GLU A 75 -10.64 -15.82 12.03
N GLN A 76 -11.18 -14.75 11.44
CA GLN A 76 -11.13 -14.55 10.00
C GLN A 76 -9.69 -14.34 9.50
N ILE A 77 -8.87 -13.55 10.21
CA ILE A 77 -7.46 -13.36 9.89
C ILE A 77 -6.69 -14.68 9.98
N ILE A 78 -6.91 -15.46 11.06
CA ILE A 78 -6.31 -16.78 11.24
C ILE A 78 -6.71 -17.73 10.12
N LYS A 79 -7.99 -17.78 9.76
CA LYS A 79 -8.51 -18.61 8.66
C LYS A 79 -7.82 -18.26 7.33
N VAL A 80 -7.68 -16.98 7.02
CA VAL A 80 -7.02 -16.52 5.79
C VAL A 80 -5.52 -16.84 5.82
N ALA A 81 -4.86 -16.65 6.96
CA ALA A 81 -3.45 -16.97 7.12
C ALA A 81 -3.20 -18.47 6.90
N TYR A 82 -3.96 -19.31 7.58
CA TYR A 82 -3.91 -20.77 7.46
C TYR A 82 -4.11 -21.23 6.01
N ALA A 83 -5.12 -20.70 5.31
CA ALA A 83 -5.39 -21.03 3.91
C ALA A 83 -4.24 -20.65 2.95
N SER A 84 -3.36 -19.72 3.35
CA SER A 84 -2.20 -19.29 2.57
C SER A 84 -0.90 -20.05 2.91
N CYS A 85 -0.89 -20.84 3.97
CA CYS A 85 0.24 -21.67 4.35
C CYS A 85 0.41 -22.84 3.38
N LYS A 86 1.67 -23.21 3.12
CA LYS A 86 2.05 -24.39 2.32
C LYS A 86 2.86 -25.34 3.20
N LYS A 87 3.41 -26.42 2.62
CA LYS A 87 4.39 -27.30 3.29
C LYS A 87 5.75 -26.60 3.43
N GLU A 88 5.77 -25.56 4.25
CA GLU A 88 6.92 -24.69 4.54
C GLU A 88 7.35 -24.93 6.00
N THR A 89 8.65 -24.75 6.29
CA THR A 89 9.14 -24.81 7.67
C THR A 89 8.53 -23.68 8.48
N ALA A 90 8.08 -23.99 9.69
CA ALA A 90 7.52 -23.03 10.63
C ALA A 90 8.37 -22.98 11.90
N GLY A 91 8.42 -21.79 12.51
CA GLY A 91 8.89 -21.57 13.87
C GLY A 91 7.80 -20.91 14.69
N ASP A 92 8.03 -20.83 16.00
CA ASP A 92 7.10 -20.18 16.92
C ASP A 92 7.40 -18.68 17.00
N PRO A 93 6.44 -17.79 16.67
CA PRO A 93 6.57 -16.37 16.93
C PRO A 93 6.70 -16.09 18.43
N ASP A 94 7.37 -15.00 18.76
CA ASP A 94 7.45 -14.51 20.14
C ASP A 94 6.04 -14.25 20.74
N GLN A 95 5.85 -14.62 22.01
CA GLN A 95 4.54 -14.52 22.65
C GLN A 95 4.10 -13.06 22.85
N ASP A 96 5.03 -12.17 23.23
CA ASP A 96 4.71 -10.75 23.39
C ASP A 96 4.36 -10.11 22.05
N TRP A 97 5.06 -10.53 20.98
CA TRP A 97 4.73 -10.15 19.61
C TRP A 97 3.31 -10.60 19.23
N LEU A 98 2.94 -11.86 19.50
CA LEU A 98 1.62 -12.41 19.18
C LEU A 98 0.49 -11.68 19.91
N GLN A 99 0.66 -11.42 21.20
CA GLN A 99 -0.32 -10.65 21.99
C GLN A 99 -0.54 -9.27 21.38
N ARG A 100 0.54 -8.56 21.07
CA ARG A 100 0.47 -7.24 20.42
C ARG A 100 -0.12 -7.31 19.03
N PHE A 101 0.18 -8.35 18.25
CA PHE A 101 -0.40 -8.56 16.94
C PHE A 101 -1.93 -8.68 17.03
N PHE A 102 -2.44 -9.55 17.91
CA PHE A 102 -3.89 -9.73 18.08
C PHE A 102 -4.57 -8.46 18.60
N ASP A 103 -3.92 -7.73 19.52
CA ASP A 103 -4.45 -6.47 20.03
C ASP A 103 -4.59 -5.38 18.96
N LEU A 104 -3.70 -5.36 17.97
CA LEU A 104 -3.76 -4.41 16.86
C LEU A 104 -4.71 -4.89 15.76
N ALA A 105 -4.74 -6.20 15.50
CA ALA A 105 -5.52 -6.81 14.42
C ALA A 105 -7.03 -6.87 14.69
N LYS A 106 -7.45 -6.94 15.97
CA LYS A 106 -8.85 -7.20 16.36
C LYS A 106 -9.86 -6.18 15.83
N ASP A 107 -9.43 -4.95 15.55
CA ASP A 107 -10.30 -3.87 15.04
C ASP A 107 -10.24 -3.69 13.50
N ILE A 108 -9.53 -4.58 12.78
CA ILE A 108 -9.34 -4.51 11.31
C ILE A 108 -10.48 -5.21 10.56
N HIS A 109 -11.54 -4.48 10.22
CA HIS A 109 -12.72 -5.09 9.57
C HIS A 109 -12.68 -5.14 8.04
N ASN A 110 -11.76 -4.42 7.39
CA ASN A 110 -11.68 -4.41 5.93
C ASN A 110 -11.04 -5.71 5.40
N THR A 111 -11.71 -6.39 4.46
CA THR A 111 -11.25 -7.69 3.94
C THR A 111 -9.88 -7.65 3.27
N SER A 112 -9.53 -6.58 2.56
CA SER A 112 -8.21 -6.44 1.94
C SER A 112 -7.12 -6.27 3.00
N MET A 113 -7.40 -5.50 4.06
CA MET A 113 -6.48 -5.36 5.19
C MET A 113 -6.36 -6.67 5.97
N GLN A 114 -7.45 -7.39 6.23
CA GLN A 114 -7.40 -8.71 6.87
C GLN A 114 -6.48 -9.68 6.13
N LYS A 115 -6.46 -9.66 4.78
CA LYS A 115 -5.53 -10.46 3.98
C LYS A 115 -4.07 -10.04 4.18
N LEU A 116 -3.81 -8.74 4.30
CA LEU A 116 -2.46 -8.22 4.56
C LEU A 116 -1.98 -8.60 5.97
N TRP A 117 -2.84 -8.47 6.98
CA TRP A 117 -2.58 -8.92 8.35
C TRP A 117 -2.36 -10.44 8.42
N ALA A 118 -3.11 -11.22 7.67
CA ALA A 118 -2.90 -12.66 7.55
C ALA A 118 -1.53 -13.01 6.93
N GLN A 119 -1.09 -12.26 5.90
CA GLN A 119 0.25 -12.41 5.33
C GLN A 119 1.36 -12.06 6.31
N VAL A 120 1.14 -11.03 7.14
CA VAL A 120 2.07 -10.66 8.21
C VAL A 120 2.26 -11.81 9.19
N LEU A 121 1.14 -12.37 9.69
CA LEU A 121 1.18 -13.51 10.60
C LEU A 121 1.85 -14.72 9.97
N LYS A 122 1.48 -15.07 8.73
CA LYS A 122 2.12 -16.18 8.01
C LYS A 122 3.63 -15.98 7.96
N ARG A 123 4.09 -14.78 7.59
CA ARG A 123 5.52 -14.51 7.44
C ARG A 123 6.26 -14.61 8.78
N GLU A 124 5.65 -14.13 9.86
CA GLU A 124 6.23 -14.25 11.19
C GLU A 124 6.33 -15.71 11.66
N VAL A 125 5.35 -16.56 11.34
CA VAL A 125 5.41 -18.00 11.62
C VAL A 125 6.49 -18.70 10.78
N THR A 126 6.64 -18.34 9.50
CA THR A 126 7.67 -18.96 8.64
C THR A 126 9.08 -18.44 8.92
N ASN A 127 9.20 -17.23 9.47
CA ASN A 127 10.47 -16.57 9.76
C ASN A 127 10.30 -15.64 10.98
N PRO A 128 10.36 -16.17 12.20
CA PRO A 128 10.22 -15.36 13.42
C PRO A 128 11.22 -14.20 13.47
N GLY A 129 10.75 -13.03 13.93
CA GLY A 129 11.52 -11.79 13.96
C GLY A 129 11.51 -11.00 12.65
N SER A 130 10.68 -11.40 11.67
CA SER A 130 10.63 -10.77 10.34
C SER A 130 9.90 -9.42 10.31
N THR A 131 8.99 -9.20 11.27
CA THR A 131 8.13 -8.03 11.33
C THR A 131 8.25 -7.36 12.69
N SER A 132 8.72 -6.10 12.72
CA SER A 132 8.85 -5.36 13.97
C SER A 132 7.52 -4.80 14.50
N MET A 133 7.48 -4.47 15.79
CA MET A 133 6.35 -3.73 16.39
C MET A 133 6.09 -2.38 15.73
N LYS A 134 7.13 -1.74 15.17
CA LYS A 134 6.97 -0.48 14.43
C LYS A 134 6.19 -0.72 13.14
N ALA A 135 6.46 -1.83 12.44
CA ALA A 135 5.73 -2.19 11.23
C ALA A 135 4.25 -2.48 11.51
N LEU A 136 3.94 -3.19 12.60
CA LEU A 136 2.54 -3.45 12.98
C LEU A 136 1.76 -2.17 13.30
N LYS A 137 2.38 -1.19 13.95
CA LYS A 137 1.75 0.11 14.24
C LYS A 137 1.44 0.88 12.96
N ILE A 138 2.41 0.99 12.05
CA ILE A 138 2.19 1.62 10.74
C ILE A 138 1.06 0.90 9.99
N LEU A 139 1.05 -0.43 10.01
CA LEU A 139 0.03 -1.22 9.33
C LEU A 139 -1.38 -1.02 9.92
N LYS A 140 -1.49 -0.80 11.24
CA LYS A 140 -2.77 -0.54 11.90
C LYS A 140 -3.37 0.79 11.48
N ASP A 141 -2.55 1.82 11.37
CA ASP A 141 -3.01 3.18 11.06
C ASP A 141 -3.23 3.38 9.55
N MET A 142 -2.84 2.40 8.74
CA MET A 142 -2.94 2.42 7.28
C MET A 142 -4.35 2.11 6.78
N THR A 143 -4.84 2.95 5.89
CA THR A 143 -6.10 2.77 5.17
C THR A 143 -5.94 1.81 3.97
N PRO A 144 -7.10 1.30 3.47
CA PRO A 144 -7.32 0.76 2.14
C PRO A 144 -6.31 1.10 1.05
N LYS A 145 -6.30 2.40 0.82
CA LYS A 145 -5.69 3.10 -0.30
C LYS A 145 -4.19 3.25 -0.09
N GLU A 146 -3.77 3.54 1.14
CA GLU A 146 -2.36 3.65 1.51
C GLU A 146 -1.64 2.30 1.38
N ALA A 147 -2.32 1.21 1.75
CA ALA A 147 -1.80 -0.15 1.54
C ALA A 147 -1.59 -0.47 0.05
N GLN A 148 -2.49 0.01 -0.82
CA GLN A 148 -2.31 -0.12 -2.27
C GLN A 148 -1.15 0.71 -2.80
N ILE A 149 -0.95 1.92 -2.27
CA ILE A 149 0.20 2.77 -2.62
C ILE A 149 1.50 2.09 -2.22
N LEU A 150 1.59 1.55 -1.00
CA LEU A 150 2.72 0.74 -0.55
C LEU A 150 2.94 -0.45 -1.48
N GLN A 151 1.88 -1.16 -1.89
CA GLN A 151 2.00 -2.30 -2.81
C GLN A 151 2.60 -1.90 -4.16
N ARG A 152 2.17 -0.76 -4.71
CA ARG A 152 2.73 -0.22 -5.95
C ARG A 152 4.20 0.14 -5.77
N ALA A 153 4.54 0.92 -4.75
CA ALA A 153 5.92 1.29 -4.46
C ALA A 153 6.82 0.07 -4.24
N ALA A 154 6.34 -0.95 -3.53
CA ALA A 154 7.05 -2.20 -3.33
C ALA A 154 7.30 -2.93 -4.67
N SER A 155 6.35 -2.94 -5.60
CA SER A 155 6.50 -3.56 -6.93
C SER A 155 7.54 -2.86 -7.83
N LEU A 156 7.74 -1.56 -7.64
CA LEU A 156 8.74 -0.77 -8.37
C LEU A 156 10.11 -0.77 -7.68
N SER A 157 10.18 -1.23 -6.42
CA SER A 157 11.43 -1.18 -5.66
C SER A 157 12.49 -2.13 -6.20
N CYS A 158 13.73 -1.64 -6.20
CA CYS A 158 14.96 -2.39 -6.45
C CYS A 158 15.87 -2.33 -5.22
N TYR A 159 16.99 -3.03 -5.24
CA TYR A 159 18.08 -2.87 -4.29
C TYR A 159 19.40 -2.90 -5.04
N PHE A 160 20.36 -2.11 -4.59
CA PHE A 160 21.70 -2.00 -5.15
C PHE A 160 22.64 -1.39 -4.12
N GLY A 161 23.94 -1.56 -4.34
CA GLY A 161 25.00 -1.08 -3.44
C GLY A 161 25.25 -2.02 -2.27
N ALA A 162 25.99 -1.53 -1.26
CA ALA A 162 26.44 -2.35 -0.14
C ALA A 162 25.33 -2.71 0.87
N ASP A 163 24.19 -2.00 0.85
CA ASP A 163 23.07 -2.31 1.72
C ASP A 163 21.90 -3.00 0.99
N ASN A 164 21.28 -3.94 1.69
CA ASN A 164 20.11 -4.69 1.22
C ASN A 164 18.82 -3.88 1.38
N SER A 165 18.89 -2.55 1.44
CA SER A 165 17.71 -1.71 1.53
C SER A 165 17.05 -1.60 0.16
N ARG A 166 15.72 -1.70 0.15
CA ARG A 166 14.93 -1.35 -1.02
C ARG A 166 15.02 0.14 -1.28
N LYS A 167 15.02 0.48 -2.56
CA LYS A 167 15.14 1.80 -3.12
C LYS A 167 14.14 1.92 -4.26
N LEU A 168 13.54 3.10 -4.41
CA LEU A 168 12.73 3.44 -5.57
C LEU A 168 13.63 4.25 -6.51
N LEU A 169 14.06 3.65 -7.62
CA LEU A 169 14.91 4.34 -8.58
C LEU A 169 14.08 5.37 -9.36
N LEU A 170 14.56 6.61 -9.38
CA LEU A 170 13.94 7.74 -10.06
C LEU A 170 14.63 8.08 -11.36
N GLY A 171 15.95 7.88 -11.46
CA GLY A 171 16.68 8.38 -12.61
C GLY A 171 18.19 8.18 -12.56
N LEU A 172 18.85 8.76 -13.55
CA LEU A 172 20.30 8.87 -13.65
C LEU A 172 20.70 10.33 -13.60
N LYS A 173 21.78 10.62 -12.89
CA LYS A 173 22.47 11.90 -12.94
C LYS A 173 23.86 11.68 -13.53
N THR A 174 24.22 12.48 -14.52
CA THR A 174 25.54 12.42 -15.16
C THR A 174 26.21 13.78 -15.10
N GLN A 175 27.48 13.79 -14.69
CA GLN A 175 28.30 14.98 -14.67
C GLN A 175 29.29 14.93 -15.84
N GLY A 176 29.27 15.96 -16.70
CA GLY A 176 30.17 16.06 -17.84
C GLY A 176 31.65 16.07 -17.45
N GLY A 177 32.48 15.44 -18.29
CA GLY A 177 33.93 15.34 -18.07
C GLY A 177 34.66 16.69 -18.12
N ILE A 178 35.93 16.65 -17.69
CA ILE A 178 36.84 17.80 -17.46
C ILE A 178 36.99 18.72 -18.69
N PHE A 179 36.72 18.24 -19.91
CA PHE A 179 36.82 19.00 -21.16
C PHE A 179 35.53 19.76 -21.56
N SER A 180 34.46 19.69 -20.77
CA SER A 180 33.24 20.49 -21.03
C SER A 180 33.34 21.87 -20.35
N PHE A 181 33.47 22.93 -21.15
CA PHE A 181 33.56 24.33 -20.71
C PHE A 181 32.35 24.82 -19.88
N SER A 182 31.28 24.03 -19.83
CA SER A 182 30.22 24.13 -18.83
C SER A 182 30.03 22.74 -18.23
N ARG A 183 30.24 22.56 -16.93
CA ARG A 183 29.99 21.32 -16.19
C ARG A 183 28.47 21.04 -16.19
N ARG A 184 27.94 20.58 -17.33
CA ARG A 184 26.51 20.29 -17.50
C ARG A 184 26.19 19.02 -16.73
N VAL A 185 25.31 19.18 -15.75
CA VAL A 185 24.67 18.07 -15.06
C VAL A 185 23.44 17.71 -15.88
N LEU A 186 23.38 16.47 -16.39
CA LEU A 186 22.22 15.95 -17.09
C LEU A 186 21.50 14.96 -16.18
N THR A 187 20.20 15.14 -16.02
CA THR A 187 19.32 14.24 -15.26
C THR A 187 18.30 13.60 -16.18
N ASN A 188 18.26 12.27 -16.19
CA ASN A 188 17.31 11.48 -16.97
C ASN A 188 16.41 10.73 -15.97
N ASN A 189 15.13 11.10 -15.91
CA ASN A 189 14.19 10.57 -14.93
C ASN A 189 13.19 9.57 -15.54
N LEU A 190 12.79 8.59 -14.74
CA LEU A 190 11.66 7.70 -14.97
C LEU A 190 10.37 8.40 -14.58
N ASN A 191 9.33 8.26 -15.39
CA ASN A 191 8.01 8.74 -15.02
C ASN A 191 7.26 7.68 -14.18
N ILE A 192 7.58 7.65 -12.89
CA ILE A 192 6.89 6.76 -11.93
C ILE A 192 5.37 7.03 -11.82
N GLY A 193 4.90 8.19 -12.29
CA GLY A 193 3.49 8.54 -12.33
C GLY A 193 2.66 7.61 -13.23
N HIS A 194 3.23 7.12 -14.35
CA HIS A 194 2.59 6.16 -15.24
C HIS A 194 2.27 4.83 -14.54
N PHE A 195 3.04 4.49 -13.51
CA PHE A 195 2.85 3.29 -12.70
C PHE A 195 1.98 3.54 -11.46
N HIS A 196 1.16 4.58 -11.50
CA HIS A 196 0.25 5.01 -10.43
C HIS A 196 0.96 5.32 -9.11
N LEU A 197 2.19 5.81 -9.20
CA LEU A 197 2.98 6.30 -8.08
C LEU A 197 3.38 7.76 -8.33
N ASN A 198 2.38 8.64 -8.34
CA ASN A 198 2.58 10.09 -8.48
C ASN A 198 3.16 10.69 -7.18
N TYR A 199 3.52 11.98 -7.23
CA TYR A 199 4.13 12.67 -6.08
C TYR A 199 3.23 12.65 -4.83
N SER A 200 1.91 12.81 -4.98
CA SER A 200 0.96 12.70 -3.85
C SER A 200 1.03 11.33 -3.17
N SER A 201 1.28 10.27 -3.93
CA SER A 201 1.48 8.92 -3.38
C SER A 201 2.80 8.81 -2.61
N LEU A 202 3.85 9.49 -3.07
CA LEU A 202 5.13 9.56 -2.34
C LEU A 202 5.00 10.32 -1.02
N LEU A 203 4.26 11.43 -1.00
CA LEU A 203 4.00 12.20 0.22
C LEU A 203 3.34 11.34 1.31
N ILE A 204 2.36 10.52 0.92
CA ILE A 204 1.72 9.55 1.81
C ILE A 204 2.76 8.56 2.38
N LEU A 205 3.65 8.03 1.55
CA LEU A 205 4.67 7.08 1.99
C LEU A 205 5.73 7.73 2.92
N PHE A 206 5.98 9.03 2.76
CA PHE A 206 6.84 9.79 3.66
C PHE A 206 6.16 10.04 5.01
N GLU A 207 4.89 10.45 4.99
CA GLU A 207 4.08 10.70 6.18
C GLU A 207 3.91 9.44 7.03
N LEU A 208 3.67 8.30 6.38
CA LEU A 208 3.60 6.98 7.04
C LEU A 208 4.97 6.48 7.54
N GLY A 209 6.07 7.18 7.23
CA GLY A 209 7.43 6.76 7.60
C GLY A 209 7.91 5.49 6.89
N ILE A 210 7.35 5.18 5.72
CA ILE A 210 7.73 4.03 4.89
C ILE A 210 8.96 4.35 4.04
N MET A 211 9.08 5.60 3.57
CA MET A 211 10.24 6.08 2.84
C MET A 211 10.82 7.34 3.48
N HIS A 212 12.12 7.56 3.30
CA HIS A 212 12.75 8.83 3.67
C HIS A 212 12.35 9.92 2.68
N ALA A 213 11.95 11.09 3.19
CA ALA A 213 11.51 12.25 2.41
C ALA A 213 12.66 13.02 1.73
N THR A 214 13.78 12.35 1.45
CA THR A 214 14.98 12.94 0.85
C THR A 214 15.32 12.15 -0.39
N GLU A 215 15.39 12.84 -1.53
CA GLU A 215 15.95 12.27 -2.74
C GLU A 215 17.45 12.11 -2.55
N LEU A 216 17.94 10.91 -2.80
CA LEU A 216 19.34 10.54 -2.60
C LEU A 216 20.01 10.27 -3.95
N GLU A 217 21.30 10.52 -3.98
CA GLU A 217 22.18 10.21 -5.09
C GLU A 217 23.15 9.12 -4.64
N SER A 218 23.40 8.13 -5.49
CA SER A 218 24.43 7.12 -5.21
C SER A 218 25.82 7.75 -5.23
N GLY A 219 26.80 7.04 -4.66
CA GLY A 219 28.20 7.28 -5.04
C GLY A 219 28.39 7.15 -6.56
N GLU A 220 29.49 7.71 -7.08
CA GLU A 220 29.86 7.55 -8.47
C GLU A 220 30.03 6.05 -8.78
N ILE A 221 29.35 5.56 -9.82
CA ILE A 221 29.49 4.17 -10.24
C ILE A 221 30.71 4.07 -11.14
N GLY A 222 31.72 3.36 -10.64
CA GLY A 222 32.99 3.16 -11.33
C GLY A 222 32.84 2.33 -12.60
N MET A 223 33.75 2.55 -13.54
CA MET A 223 33.83 1.79 -14.79
C MET A 223 34.53 0.44 -14.64
N GLU A 224 35.15 0.16 -13.49
CA GLU A 224 35.91 -1.07 -13.27
C GLU A 224 35.07 -2.15 -12.59
N THR A 225 34.19 -1.74 -11.67
CA THR A 225 33.39 -2.66 -10.87
C THR A 225 31.91 -2.59 -11.29
N PRO A 226 31.34 -3.69 -11.82
CA PRO A 226 29.92 -3.74 -12.12
C PRO A 226 29.08 -3.55 -10.86
N LEU A 227 28.05 -2.71 -10.93
CA LEU A 227 27.06 -2.57 -9.87
C LEU A 227 25.98 -3.65 -10.02
N SER A 228 25.81 -4.47 -8.98
CA SER A 228 24.67 -5.38 -8.92
C SER A 228 23.40 -4.62 -8.51
N LEU A 229 22.36 -4.74 -9.33
CA LEU A 229 21.02 -4.24 -9.05
C LEU A 229 20.01 -5.38 -9.08
N GLY A 230 19.36 -5.63 -7.95
CA GLY A 230 18.26 -6.57 -7.86
C GLY A 230 16.91 -5.89 -8.02
N TYR A 231 16.08 -6.38 -8.95
CA TYR A 231 14.72 -5.93 -9.16
C TYR A 231 13.76 -7.10 -9.05
N GLN A 232 12.99 -7.17 -7.96
CA GLN A 232 11.88 -8.12 -7.79
C GLN A 232 12.26 -9.59 -8.07
N GLY A 233 13.48 -10.00 -7.68
CA GLY A 233 14.02 -11.34 -7.90
C GLY A 233 14.83 -11.52 -9.19
N LYS A 234 14.87 -10.51 -10.07
CA LYS A 234 15.79 -10.44 -11.20
C LYS A 234 17.08 -9.75 -10.78
N HIS A 235 18.21 -10.22 -11.28
CA HIS A 235 19.52 -9.61 -11.05
C HIS A 235 20.04 -8.97 -12.34
N LEU A 236 20.44 -7.70 -12.23
CA LEU A 236 21.10 -6.93 -13.27
C LEU A 236 22.54 -6.66 -12.85
N SER A 237 23.47 -6.83 -13.78
CA SER A 237 24.85 -6.34 -13.65
C SER A 237 24.99 -5.10 -14.52
N LEU A 238 25.36 -3.97 -13.89
CA LEU A 238 25.45 -2.67 -14.54
C LEU A 238 26.92 -2.26 -14.68
N GLN A 239 27.46 -2.31 -15.89
CA GLN A 239 28.81 -1.82 -16.19
C GLN A 239 28.75 -0.37 -16.68
N ALA A 240 29.30 0.58 -15.92
CA ALA A 240 29.28 1.99 -16.32
C ALA A 240 30.10 2.22 -17.61
N GLN A 241 29.53 2.93 -18.57
CA GLN A 241 30.18 3.28 -19.84
C GLN A 241 30.89 4.63 -19.80
N ALA A 242 30.68 5.42 -18.76
CA ALA A 242 31.28 6.72 -18.55
C ALA A 242 31.50 7.00 -17.06
N LYS A 243 32.40 7.94 -16.77
CA LYS A 243 32.62 8.48 -15.42
C LYS A 243 31.50 9.46 -15.03
N GLY A 244 31.37 9.72 -13.73
CA GLY A 244 30.42 10.69 -13.18
C GLY A 244 28.96 10.29 -13.33
N VAL A 245 28.66 8.98 -13.35
CA VAL A 245 27.29 8.45 -13.42
C VAL A 245 26.81 8.09 -12.01
N HIS A 246 25.65 8.60 -11.65
CA HIS A 246 25.01 8.38 -10.35
C HIS A 246 23.55 7.97 -10.55
N LEU A 247 23.03 7.18 -9.60
CA LEU A 247 21.61 6.80 -9.52
C LEU A 247 20.88 7.75 -8.59
N LEU A 248 19.72 8.25 -9.03
CA LEU A 248 18.80 9.05 -8.21
C LEU A 248 17.69 8.14 -7.67
N TYR A 249 17.43 8.19 -6.36
CA TYR A 249 16.46 7.29 -5.73
C TYR A 249 15.87 7.83 -4.42
N TYR A 250 14.69 7.32 -4.05
CA TYR A 250 14.21 7.35 -2.67
C TYR A 250 14.57 6.06 -1.94
N ARG A 251 14.90 6.17 -0.65
CA ARG A 251 15.23 5.01 0.20
C ARG A 251 14.05 4.65 1.09
N PHE A 252 13.72 3.36 1.17
CA PHE A 252 12.78 2.85 2.15
C PHE A 252 13.40 2.84 3.55
N THR A 253 12.62 3.22 4.56
CA THR A 253 13.02 3.11 5.96
C THR A 253 13.19 1.63 6.35
N PRO A 254 13.85 1.30 7.49
CA PRO A 254 13.92 -0.09 7.96
C PRO A 254 12.54 -0.75 8.04
N THR A 255 11.56 -0.04 8.60
CA THR A 255 10.17 -0.50 8.68
C THR A 255 9.53 -0.65 7.31
N GLY A 256 9.76 0.31 6.39
CA GLY A 256 9.29 0.21 5.00
C GLY A 256 9.87 -0.99 4.26
N ASN A 257 11.13 -1.35 4.53
CA ASN A 257 11.77 -2.55 3.99
C ASN A 257 11.12 -3.84 4.49
N GLU A 258 10.82 -3.92 5.80
CA GLU A 258 10.10 -5.05 6.39
C GLU A 258 8.75 -5.24 5.71
N LEU A 259 7.98 -4.15 5.59
CA LEU A 259 6.66 -4.12 4.98
C LEU A 259 6.70 -4.52 3.49
N CYS A 260 7.63 -3.97 2.71
CA CYS A 260 7.78 -4.34 1.31
C CYS A 260 8.14 -5.81 1.12
N LYS A 261 8.94 -6.40 2.02
CA LYS A 261 9.25 -7.83 1.96
C LYS A 261 8.01 -8.71 2.22
N LEU A 262 7.00 -8.23 2.97
CA LEU A 262 5.76 -8.99 3.23
C LEU A 262 4.94 -9.17 1.95
N LEU A 263 5.02 -8.20 1.05
CA LEU A 263 4.26 -8.19 -0.20
C LEU A 263 4.82 -9.15 -1.26
N GLY A 264 6.00 -9.71 -1.02
CA GLY A 264 6.70 -10.62 -1.91
C GLY A 264 7.24 -9.93 -3.18
N ASN A 265 7.67 -10.75 -4.13
CA ASN A 265 8.12 -10.27 -5.44
C ASN A 265 6.95 -10.27 -6.41
N LYS A 266 6.54 -9.09 -6.86
CA LYS A 266 5.48 -8.88 -7.86
C LYS A 266 5.99 -7.86 -8.87
N PRO A 267 6.82 -8.29 -9.84
CA PRO A 267 7.46 -7.37 -10.77
C PRO A 267 6.43 -6.62 -11.61
N ASN A 268 6.65 -5.32 -11.76
CA ASN A 268 5.99 -4.51 -12.78
C ASN A 268 6.87 -4.54 -14.04
N MET A 269 6.49 -5.37 -15.01
CA MET A 269 7.29 -5.58 -16.22
C MET A 269 7.38 -4.33 -17.11
N GLN A 270 6.33 -3.51 -17.17
CA GLN A 270 6.37 -2.25 -17.92
C GLN A 270 7.38 -1.27 -17.32
N TYR A 271 7.39 -1.14 -15.99
CA TYR A 271 8.42 -0.34 -15.31
C TYR A 271 9.81 -0.92 -15.48
N TYR A 272 9.94 -2.25 -15.43
CA TYR A 272 11.21 -2.92 -15.66
C TYR A 272 11.79 -2.62 -17.05
N ASP A 273 10.96 -2.61 -18.08
CA ASP A 273 11.40 -2.30 -19.45
C ASP A 273 11.86 -0.83 -19.57
N GLU A 274 11.11 0.13 -18.99
CA GLU A 274 11.52 1.55 -18.94
C GLU A 274 12.81 1.75 -18.11
N LEU A 275 12.93 1.04 -17.00
CA LEU A 275 14.11 1.03 -16.14
C LEU A 275 15.35 0.54 -16.90
N VAL A 276 15.26 -0.60 -17.58
CA VAL A 276 16.36 -1.16 -18.36
C VAL A 276 16.71 -0.24 -19.53
N ALA A 277 15.72 0.34 -20.21
CA ALA A 277 15.94 1.32 -21.28
C ALA A 277 16.69 2.57 -20.78
N LEU A 278 16.33 3.09 -19.61
CA LEU A 278 17.03 4.20 -18.98
C LEU A 278 18.48 3.81 -18.64
N LEU A 279 18.69 2.65 -18.00
CA LEU A 279 20.01 2.19 -17.59
C LEU A 279 20.94 1.98 -18.81
N ASN A 280 20.42 1.41 -19.90
CA ASN A 280 21.17 1.20 -21.15
C ASN A 280 21.72 2.49 -21.80
N GLN A 281 21.28 3.68 -21.37
CA GLN A 281 21.83 4.95 -21.85
C GLN A 281 23.25 5.23 -21.35
N LYS A 282 23.63 4.65 -20.21
CA LYS A 282 24.93 4.89 -19.55
C LYS A 282 25.60 3.63 -19.00
N PHE A 283 24.92 2.50 -19.04
CA PHE A 283 25.42 1.20 -18.58
C PHE A 283 25.31 0.16 -19.69
N ALA A 284 26.29 -0.75 -19.77
CA ALA A 284 26.03 -2.04 -20.39
C ALA A 284 25.35 -2.93 -19.35
N VAL A 285 24.08 -3.28 -19.60
CA VAL A 285 23.24 -4.05 -18.68
C VAL A 285 23.28 -5.53 -19.07
N GLN A 286 23.71 -6.39 -18.16
CA GLN A 286 23.59 -7.84 -18.30
C GLN A 286 22.52 -8.35 -17.34
N THR A 287 21.63 -9.21 -17.83
CA THR A 287 20.56 -9.84 -17.05
C THR A 287 20.94 -11.29 -16.78
N ASP A 288 21.03 -11.69 -15.51
CA ASP A 288 21.15 -13.12 -15.20
C ASP A 288 19.81 -13.79 -15.46
N VAL A 289 19.70 -14.48 -16.59
CA VAL A 289 18.62 -15.44 -16.80
C VAL A 289 18.97 -16.64 -15.93
N GLN A 290 18.45 -16.70 -14.70
CA GLN A 290 18.42 -17.96 -13.98
C GLN A 290 17.49 -18.92 -14.74
N SER A 291 18.09 -19.71 -15.64
CA SER A 291 17.52 -20.96 -16.13
C SER A 291 17.25 -21.82 -14.89
N THR A 292 15.98 -22.04 -14.58
CA THR A 292 15.54 -23.03 -13.60
C THR A 292 15.82 -24.43 -14.17
N MET A 293 17.09 -24.82 -14.20
CA MET A 293 17.48 -26.21 -14.36
C MET A 293 17.37 -26.87 -12.99
N HIS A 294 16.24 -27.53 -12.75
CA HIS A 294 16.10 -28.49 -11.65
C HIS A 294 17.11 -29.61 -11.88
N HIS A 295 18.26 -29.56 -11.20
CA HIS A 295 19.06 -30.77 -10.99
C HIS A 295 18.49 -31.51 -9.80
N THR A 296 17.72 -32.54 -10.09
CA THR A 296 17.39 -33.61 -9.15
C THR A 296 18.60 -34.54 -9.08
N VAL A 297 19.15 -34.73 -7.87
CA VAL A 297 19.82 -35.95 -7.43
C VAL A 297 19.31 -36.24 -6.03
#